data_AF-A0A7C8CTR0-F1
#
_entry.id   AF-A0A7C8CTR0-F1
#
_cell.length_a   1.000
_cell.length_b   1.000
_cell.length_c   1.000
_cell.angle_alpha   90.00
_cell.angle_beta   90.00
_cell.angle_gamma   90.00
#
_symmetry.space_group_name_H-M   'P 1'
#
loop_
_entity.id
_entity.type
_entity.pdbx_description
1 polymer ?
#
loop_
_entity_poly.entity_id
_entity_poly.type
_entity_poly.pdbx_seq_one_letter_code
_entity_poly.pdbx_strand_id
1 'polypeptide(L)'
;MTKPNFMRYRLWIGCWLMLWASGCVSVEQQSQRYQQLDPQRYVIVHPEGRETVPEYIEFARWKSQQGYSIEWIPFSTAASPEQRFRSVSQQLKKRRPTDGDSAYLLIAATDEELPMGPWQPVGTDLTIRSDLPLLAGREVLGGRLETSDWQPAVAFPPTWICGRIPYEDPEVVAAALKSARIFQQKQGPRSALLGSERFAVASDAALVMAGVRNDLQALDWSTHLFNEDRPRDRELDEMTVNMTATTKHDQGKTVWKFKLNWSFISSWKTTSPDLVYVISHSSGFTDNGIRYVGAGDQLFTPRAFFYWNNKEVNPLDEKLSPATPAIFLTTGCTMGDPENPILELMTVKGWAAAIVTGTHNTAPLPLFAAIRAERSAPLYFAAGLTVGQSHHATLNAYLKDSNWDPGNWLLYPWAKKAKLQNVLGLTIYGDPSISMENRSSVQ
;
A
#
# COMPACT_ATOMS: atom_id res chain seq x y z
N MET A 1 -28.63 46.50 10.00
CA MET A 1 -28.47 45.74 8.74
C MET A 1 -27.05 45.92 8.23
N THR A 2 -26.16 44.98 8.54
CA THR A 2 -24.77 44.96 8.08
C THR A 2 -24.68 44.22 6.75
N LYS A 3 -24.09 44.86 5.73
CA LYS A 3 -23.88 44.26 4.41
C LYS A 3 -22.97 43.02 4.51
N PRO A 4 -23.26 41.90 3.83
CA PRO A 4 -22.35 40.76 3.81
C PRO A 4 -21.07 41.09 3.02
N ASN A 5 -19.93 40.74 3.62
CA ASN A 5 -18.58 40.92 3.08
C ASN A 5 -18.35 40.08 1.80
N PHE A 6 -18.68 40.66 0.64
CA PHE A 6 -18.43 40.09 -0.70
C PHE A 6 -16.93 39.87 -1.03
N MET A 7 -16.01 40.46 -0.25
CA MET A 7 -14.57 40.30 -0.46
C MET A 7 -14.03 38.92 -0.05
N ARG A 8 -14.67 38.19 0.88
CA ARG A 8 -14.20 36.85 1.30
C ARG A 8 -14.51 35.74 0.26
N TYR A 9 -15.58 35.90 -0.52
CA TYR A 9 -15.95 34.92 -1.56
C TYR A 9 -15.07 34.99 -2.81
N ARG A 10 -14.58 36.18 -3.18
CA ARG A 10 -13.68 36.35 -4.32
C ARG A 10 -12.28 35.75 -4.09
N LEU A 11 -11.81 35.72 -2.84
CA LEU A 11 -10.55 35.05 -2.50
C LEU A 11 -10.67 33.52 -2.61
N TRP A 12 -11.80 32.94 -2.19
CA TRP A 12 -12.06 31.50 -2.30
C TRP A 12 -12.24 31.04 -3.76
N ILE A 13 -12.97 31.80 -4.58
CA ILE A 13 -13.15 31.49 -6.00
C ILE A 13 -11.84 31.74 -6.79
N GLY A 14 -11.06 32.76 -6.41
CA GLY A 14 -9.73 33.02 -6.97
C GLY A 14 -8.72 31.90 -6.67
N CYS A 15 -8.73 31.35 -5.45
CA CYS A 15 -7.95 30.15 -5.12
C CYS A 15 -8.40 28.93 -5.91
N TRP A 16 -9.72 28.72 -6.08
CA TRP A 16 -10.26 27.64 -6.91
C TRP A 16 -9.87 27.74 -8.39
N LEU A 17 -9.85 28.95 -8.97
CA LEU A 17 -9.46 29.17 -10.36
C LEU A 17 -7.93 29.09 -10.58
N MET A 18 -7.12 29.52 -9.62
CA MET A 18 -5.65 29.32 -9.65
C MET A 18 -5.25 27.84 -9.48
N LEU A 19 -6.06 27.05 -8.76
CA LEU A 19 -5.88 25.60 -8.60
C LEU A 19 -6.13 24.79 -9.89
N TRP A 20 -6.87 25.35 -10.86
CA TRP A 20 -7.11 24.73 -12.16
C TRP A 20 -6.07 25.11 -13.22
N ALA A 21 -5.35 26.23 -13.04
CA ALA A 21 -4.43 26.77 -14.04
C ALA A 21 -2.94 26.43 -13.78
N SER A 22 -2.59 25.69 -12.72
CA SER A 22 -1.18 25.44 -12.37
C SER A 22 -0.89 24.00 -11.91
N GLY A 23 0.13 23.39 -12.53
CA GLY A 23 0.89 22.26 -11.98
C GLY A 23 0.29 20.85 -12.00
N CYS A 24 -0.94 20.63 -12.49
CA CYS A 24 -1.55 19.29 -12.49
C CYS A 24 -0.72 18.29 -13.32
N VAL A 25 -0.15 17.26 -12.67
CA VAL A 25 0.38 16.10 -13.38
C VAL A 25 -0.81 15.32 -13.97
N SER A 26 -0.90 15.28 -15.31
CA SER A 26 -1.91 14.47 -15.99
C SER A 26 -1.65 12.99 -15.71
N VAL A 27 -2.69 12.28 -15.21
CA VAL A 27 -2.65 10.83 -14.99
C VAL A 27 -2.28 10.11 -16.29
N GLU A 28 -2.84 10.54 -17.42
CA GLU A 28 -2.55 9.96 -18.74
C GLU A 28 -1.07 10.13 -19.09
N GLN A 29 -0.54 11.35 -19.06
CA GLN A 29 0.87 11.61 -19.39
C GLN A 29 1.83 10.86 -18.46
N GLN A 30 1.52 10.83 -17.17
CA GLN A 30 2.32 10.12 -16.19
C GLN A 30 2.23 8.61 -16.40
N SER A 31 1.06 8.07 -16.71
CA SER A 31 0.88 6.64 -17.00
C SER A 31 1.66 6.22 -18.24
N GLN A 32 1.56 6.95 -19.35
CA GLN A 32 2.34 6.72 -20.58
C GLN A 32 3.84 6.73 -20.30
N ARG A 33 4.29 7.70 -19.52
CA ARG A 33 5.70 7.83 -19.15
C ARG A 33 6.21 6.63 -18.32
N TYR A 34 5.39 6.05 -17.45
CA TYR A 34 5.77 4.87 -16.67
C TYR A 34 5.61 3.56 -17.44
N GLN A 35 4.66 3.47 -18.38
CA GLN A 35 4.52 2.33 -19.31
C GLN A 35 5.79 2.17 -20.17
N GLN A 36 6.43 3.28 -20.55
CA GLN A 36 7.66 3.29 -21.35
C GLN A 36 8.90 2.72 -20.64
N LEU A 37 8.88 2.51 -19.33
CA LEU A 37 10.06 2.01 -18.59
C LEU A 37 10.40 0.55 -18.91
N ASP A 38 9.41 -0.23 -19.37
CA ASP A 38 9.49 -1.66 -19.75
C ASP A 38 10.64 -2.46 -19.09
N PRO A 39 10.64 -2.62 -17.75
CA PRO A 39 11.80 -3.17 -17.04
C PRO A 39 12.01 -4.65 -17.37
N GLN A 40 13.12 -5.01 -18.03
CA GLN A 40 13.40 -6.42 -18.40
C GLN A 40 14.19 -7.20 -17.35
N ARG A 41 14.70 -6.51 -16.31
CA ARG A 41 15.50 -7.11 -15.24
C ARG A 41 14.70 -7.23 -13.95
N TYR A 42 14.84 -8.37 -13.27
CA TYR A 42 14.22 -8.65 -11.99
C TYR A 42 15.25 -9.15 -10.99
N VAL A 43 15.53 -8.36 -9.96
CA VAL A 43 16.52 -8.66 -8.93
C VAL A 43 15.83 -9.15 -7.67
N ILE A 44 16.31 -10.23 -7.07
CA ILE A 44 15.85 -10.74 -5.78
C ILE A 44 16.98 -10.61 -4.78
N VAL A 45 16.77 -9.83 -3.71
CA VAL A 45 17.69 -9.70 -2.57
C VAL A 45 17.20 -10.62 -1.46
N HIS A 46 18.06 -11.50 -0.97
CA HIS A 46 17.66 -12.54 -0.02
C HIS A 46 18.81 -12.99 0.90
N PRO A 47 18.50 -13.49 2.10
CA PRO A 47 19.42 -14.30 2.90
C PRO A 47 19.95 -15.50 2.12
N GLU A 48 21.23 -15.84 2.32
CA GLU A 48 21.83 -17.08 1.80
C GLU A 48 20.97 -18.31 2.09
N GLY A 49 20.79 -19.17 1.09
CA GLY A 49 19.97 -20.39 1.16
C GLY A 49 18.56 -20.23 0.59
N ARG A 50 17.97 -19.03 0.54
CA ARG A 50 16.61 -18.81 -0.01
C ARG A 50 16.50 -19.12 -1.50
N GLU A 51 17.60 -19.01 -2.25
CA GLU A 51 17.67 -19.38 -3.67
C GLU A 51 17.45 -20.88 -3.93
N THR A 52 17.59 -21.72 -2.89
CA THR A 52 17.36 -23.17 -2.95
C THR A 52 15.95 -23.58 -2.52
N VAL A 53 15.17 -22.64 -1.97
CA VAL A 53 13.81 -22.89 -1.51
C VAL A 53 12.88 -23.06 -2.73
N PRO A 54 12.07 -24.13 -2.81
CA PRO A 54 11.28 -24.47 -4.00
C PRO A 54 10.40 -23.33 -4.51
N GLU A 55 9.81 -22.56 -3.61
CA GLU A 55 8.86 -21.49 -3.93
C GLU A 55 9.54 -20.29 -4.61
N TYR A 56 10.76 -19.96 -4.18
CA TYR A 56 11.59 -18.93 -4.82
C TYR A 56 12.06 -19.39 -6.20
N ILE A 57 12.41 -20.67 -6.35
CA ILE A 57 12.78 -21.26 -7.64
C ILE A 57 11.59 -21.24 -8.60
N GLU A 58 10.39 -21.63 -8.14
CA GLU A 58 9.18 -21.62 -8.95
C GLU A 58 8.80 -20.19 -9.36
N PHE A 59 8.88 -19.24 -8.43
CA PHE A 59 8.63 -17.83 -8.71
C PHE A 59 9.61 -17.26 -9.75
N ALA A 60 10.92 -17.50 -9.59
CA ALA A 60 11.92 -17.03 -10.55
C ALA A 60 11.73 -17.66 -11.93
N ARG A 61 11.37 -18.96 -11.99
CA ARG A 61 11.01 -19.62 -13.25
C ARG A 61 9.77 -18.97 -13.89
N TRP A 62 8.74 -18.71 -13.10
CA TRP A 62 7.54 -18.02 -13.56
C TRP A 62 7.84 -16.62 -14.10
N LYS A 63 8.69 -15.84 -13.43
CA LYS A 63 9.16 -14.54 -13.93
C LYS A 63 10.00 -14.65 -15.20
N SER A 64 10.87 -15.65 -15.29
CA SER A 64 11.64 -15.92 -16.51
C SER A 64 10.73 -16.23 -17.70
N GLN A 65 9.62 -16.97 -17.48
CA GLN A 65 8.61 -17.25 -18.51
C GLN A 65 7.86 -16.00 -18.97
N GLN A 66 7.85 -14.93 -18.16
CA GLN A 66 7.31 -13.62 -18.53
C GLN A 66 8.33 -12.74 -19.27
N GLY A 67 9.56 -13.22 -19.50
CA GLY A 67 10.62 -12.50 -20.22
C GLY A 67 11.64 -11.79 -19.32
N TYR A 68 11.47 -11.82 -18.00
CA TYR A 68 12.42 -11.16 -17.09
C TYR A 68 13.75 -11.93 -16.98
N SER A 69 14.86 -11.20 -17.04
CA SER A 69 16.17 -11.71 -16.63
C SER A 69 16.28 -11.68 -15.11
N ILE A 70 16.36 -12.85 -14.48
CA ILE A 70 16.40 -12.97 -13.01
C ILE A 70 17.84 -12.92 -12.49
N GLU A 71 18.08 -12.05 -11.51
CA GLU A 71 19.34 -11.93 -10.80
C GLU A 71 19.12 -12.12 -9.30
N TRP A 72 20.05 -12.82 -8.65
CA TRP A 72 20.02 -13.08 -7.21
C TRP A 72 21.14 -12.31 -6.52
N ILE A 73 20.80 -11.64 -5.41
CA ILE A 73 21.75 -10.96 -4.53
C ILE A 73 21.63 -11.61 -3.14
N PRO A 74 22.49 -12.59 -2.84
CA PRO A 74 22.54 -13.18 -1.51
C PRO A 74 23.24 -12.24 -0.52
N PHE A 75 22.86 -12.36 0.76
CA PHE A 75 23.60 -11.79 1.88
C PHE A 75 23.62 -12.75 3.08
N SER A 76 24.73 -12.75 3.82
CA SER A 76 24.90 -13.65 4.96
C SER A 76 24.22 -13.10 6.21
N THR A 77 23.36 -13.91 6.85
CA THR A 77 22.73 -13.58 8.14
C THR A 77 23.69 -13.63 9.32
N ALA A 78 24.88 -14.21 9.15
CA ALA A 78 25.94 -14.21 10.16
C ALA A 78 26.61 -12.83 10.34
N ALA A 79 26.56 -11.96 9.33
CA ALA A 79 27.10 -10.60 9.42
C ALA A 79 26.18 -9.68 10.23
N SER A 80 26.71 -8.58 10.80
CA SER A 80 25.87 -7.61 11.53
C SER A 80 24.84 -6.94 10.61
N PRO A 81 23.70 -6.43 11.13
CA PRO A 81 22.71 -5.72 10.32
C PRO A 81 23.30 -4.58 9.46
N GLU A 82 24.26 -3.83 10.01
CA GLU A 82 24.96 -2.75 9.29
C GLU A 82 25.83 -3.28 8.16
N GLN A 83 26.53 -4.41 8.38
CA GLN A 83 27.34 -5.06 7.35
C GLN A 83 26.47 -5.62 6.23
N ARG A 84 25.33 -6.25 6.57
CA ARG A 84 24.34 -6.74 5.61
C ARG A 84 23.79 -5.59 4.76
N PHE A 85 23.33 -4.52 5.41
CA PHE A 85 22.82 -3.33 4.73
C PHE A 85 23.85 -2.71 3.78
N ARG A 86 25.08 -2.50 4.25
CA ARG A 86 26.18 -1.96 3.44
C ARG A 86 26.50 -2.86 2.25
N SER A 87 26.62 -4.16 2.48
CA SER A 87 26.92 -5.14 1.42
C SER A 87 25.86 -5.12 0.33
N VAL A 88 24.57 -5.22 0.71
CA VAL A 88 23.45 -5.17 -0.24
C VAL A 88 23.44 -3.83 -0.99
N SER A 89 23.62 -2.70 -0.30
CA SER A 89 23.68 -1.37 -0.93
C SER A 89 24.79 -1.27 -1.99
N GLN A 90 26.00 -1.75 -1.68
CA GLN A 90 27.12 -1.78 -2.63
C GLN A 90 26.83 -2.70 -3.82
N GLN A 91 26.17 -3.83 -3.59
CA GLN A 91 25.77 -4.75 -4.65
C GLN A 91 24.69 -4.15 -5.57
N LEU A 92 23.71 -3.45 -5.00
CA LEU A 92 22.69 -2.71 -5.77
C LEU A 92 23.32 -1.55 -6.55
N LYS A 93 24.27 -0.80 -5.98
CA LYS A 93 25.01 0.23 -6.73
C LYS A 93 25.74 -0.33 -7.93
N LYS A 94 26.44 -1.46 -7.77
CA LYS A 94 27.19 -2.12 -8.86
C LYS A 94 26.27 -2.62 -9.97
N ARG A 95 25.04 -3.03 -9.64
CA ARG A 95 24.04 -3.58 -10.57
C ARG A 95 22.99 -2.58 -11.02
N ARG A 96 23.15 -1.31 -10.63
CA ARG A 96 22.20 -0.23 -10.90
C ARG A 96 21.89 -0.19 -12.40
N PRO A 97 20.61 -0.09 -12.79
CA PRO A 97 20.24 0.13 -14.19
C PRO A 97 20.92 1.39 -14.75
N THR A 98 21.10 1.41 -16.07
CA THR A 98 21.72 2.55 -16.73
C THR A 98 20.81 3.79 -16.67
N ASP A 99 21.37 4.97 -16.87
CA ASP A 99 20.60 6.21 -16.83
C ASP A 99 19.48 6.19 -17.87
N GLY A 100 18.23 6.21 -17.42
CA GLY A 100 17.05 6.07 -18.27
C GLY A 100 16.27 4.78 -18.04
N ASP A 101 16.92 3.75 -17.50
CA ASP A 101 16.34 2.42 -17.31
C ASP A 101 15.82 2.19 -15.87
N SER A 102 14.96 1.18 -15.75
CA SER A 102 14.45 0.67 -14.48
C SER A 102 14.63 -0.84 -14.39
N ALA A 103 14.68 -1.36 -13.16
CA ALA A 103 14.60 -2.80 -12.90
C ALA A 103 13.65 -3.06 -11.72
N TYR A 104 12.97 -4.21 -11.74
CA TYR A 104 12.22 -4.68 -10.59
C TYR A 104 13.18 -5.22 -9.53
N LEU A 105 12.85 -4.96 -8.26
CA LEU A 105 13.58 -5.46 -7.11
C LEU A 105 12.59 -6.05 -6.11
N LEU A 106 12.84 -7.28 -5.67
CA LEU A 106 12.13 -7.91 -4.57
C LEU A 106 13.08 -8.11 -3.39
N ILE A 107 12.81 -7.45 -2.27
CA ILE A 107 13.50 -7.71 -1.01
C ILE A 107 12.77 -8.84 -0.29
N ALA A 108 13.37 -10.02 -0.28
CA ALA A 108 12.89 -11.21 0.39
C ALA A 108 13.60 -11.36 1.74
N ALA A 109 13.29 -10.46 2.67
CA ALA A 109 13.94 -10.40 3.99
C ALA A 109 13.04 -9.72 5.02
N THR A 110 13.05 -10.22 6.26
CA THR A 110 12.43 -9.56 7.42
C THR A 110 13.13 -8.23 7.73
N ASP A 111 12.52 -7.39 8.58
CA ASP A 111 13.17 -6.17 9.07
C ASP A 111 14.42 -6.48 9.92
N GLU A 112 14.47 -7.64 10.57
CA GLU A 112 15.65 -8.07 11.33
C GLU A 112 16.79 -8.51 10.40
N GLU A 113 16.48 -9.25 9.33
CA GLU A 113 17.46 -9.72 8.36
C GLU A 113 18.05 -8.58 7.53
N LEU A 114 17.20 -7.72 6.96
CA LEU A 114 17.61 -6.53 6.21
C LEU A 114 16.79 -5.31 6.64
N PRO A 115 17.32 -4.49 7.57
CA PRO A 115 16.54 -3.43 8.19
C PRO A 115 16.12 -2.29 7.26
N MET A 116 14.89 -1.84 7.45
CA MET A 116 14.29 -0.66 6.82
C MET A 116 14.60 0.63 7.59
N GLY A 117 15.49 0.64 8.59
CA GLY A 117 15.73 1.82 9.43
C GLY A 117 16.24 1.44 10.81
N PRO A 118 16.09 2.32 11.83
CA PRO A 118 15.33 3.58 11.84
C PRO A 118 16.03 4.77 11.15
N TRP A 119 15.31 5.50 10.30
CA TRP A 119 15.77 6.75 9.69
C TRP A 119 15.16 7.97 10.36
N GLN A 120 15.91 9.06 10.43
CA GLN A 120 15.41 10.33 10.97
C GLN A 120 15.56 11.46 9.92
N PRO A 121 14.52 11.78 9.14
CA PRO A 121 14.58 12.85 8.15
C PRO A 121 15.01 14.18 8.76
N VAL A 122 15.92 14.88 8.08
CA VAL A 122 16.43 16.17 8.56
C VAL A 122 15.32 17.21 8.67
N GLY A 123 15.37 17.99 9.76
CA GLY A 123 14.31 18.94 10.10
C GLY A 123 13.07 18.28 10.75
N THR A 124 13.14 16.99 11.08
CA THR A 124 12.09 16.27 11.78
C THR A 124 12.63 15.50 12.99
N ASP A 125 11.76 15.25 13.95
CA ASP A 125 11.93 14.37 15.10
C ASP A 125 11.39 12.95 14.82
N LEU A 126 10.92 12.69 13.59
CA LEU A 126 10.29 11.43 13.24
C LEU A 126 11.31 10.35 12.98
N THR A 127 11.02 9.18 13.51
CA THR A 127 11.69 7.95 13.12
C THR A 127 10.83 7.22 12.12
N ILE A 128 11.42 6.83 10.99
CA ILE A 128 10.74 6.11 9.93
C ILE A 128 11.49 4.84 9.51
N ARG A 129 10.74 3.79 9.20
CA ARG A 129 11.08 2.62 8.40
C ARG A 129 10.80 2.90 6.92
N SER A 130 11.75 2.63 6.04
CA SER A 130 11.68 2.80 4.57
C SER A 130 12.81 2.03 3.89
N ASP A 131 12.54 1.40 2.74
CA ASP A 131 13.58 0.82 1.88
C ASP A 131 14.26 1.86 0.98
N LEU A 132 13.66 3.05 0.79
CA LEU A 132 14.16 4.06 -0.15
C LEU A 132 15.64 4.43 0.05
N PRO A 133 16.18 4.52 1.28
CA PRO A 133 17.60 4.82 1.46
C PRO A 133 18.52 3.73 0.94
N LEU A 134 18.13 2.46 1.07
CA LEU A 134 18.85 1.34 0.46
C LEU A 134 18.84 1.47 -1.07
N LEU A 135 17.67 1.75 -1.65
CA LEU A 135 17.49 1.90 -3.09
C LEU A 135 18.27 3.09 -3.68
N ALA A 136 18.42 4.17 -2.90
CA ALA A 136 19.25 5.32 -3.27
C ALA A 136 20.76 5.05 -3.15
N GLY A 137 21.15 3.89 -2.60
CA GLY A 137 22.55 3.53 -2.39
C GLY A 137 23.15 4.11 -1.11
N ARG A 138 22.36 4.38 -0.07
CA ARG A 138 22.94 4.69 1.24
C ARG A 138 23.66 3.44 1.77
N GLU A 139 24.87 3.60 2.32
CA GLU A 139 25.69 2.49 2.84
C GLU A 139 25.77 2.45 4.38
N VAL A 140 25.13 3.43 5.03
CA VAL A 140 25.09 3.56 6.49
C VAL A 140 23.66 3.30 6.95
N LEU A 141 23.49 2.25 7.75
CA LEU A 141 22.22 1.92 8.38
C LEU A 141 21.88 2.93 9.48
N GLY A 142 20.62 3.36 9.50
CA GLY A 142 20.06 4.30 10.45
C GLY A 142 20.56 5.74 10.36
N GLY A 143 20.09 6.56 11.30
CA GLY A 143 20.54 7.93 11.52
C GLY A 143 19.83 8.99 10.67
N ARG A 144 20.44 10.17 10.56
CA ARG A 144 19.86 11.32 9.85
C ARG A 144 19.77 11.06 8.35
N LEU A 145 18.61 11.37 7.78
CA LEU A 145 18.31 11.18 6.35
C LEU A 145 18.19 12.53 5.66
N GLU A 146 19.15 12.82 4.79
CA GLU A 146 19.16 14.00 3.92
C GLU A 146 18.39 13.74 2.62
N THR A 147 18.09 14.79 1.87
CA THR A 147 17.35 14.65 0.60
C THR A 147 18.08 13.76 -0.42
N SER A 148 19.41 13.86 -0.48
CA SER A 148 20.27 13.03 -1.33
C SER A 148 20.19 11.53 -1.00
N ASP A 149 19.77 11.17 0.20
CA ASP A 149 19.74 9.79 0.67
C ASP A 149 18.48 9.02 0.26
N TRP A 150 17.48 9.67 -0.33
CA TRP A 150 16.24 8.99 -0.73
C TRP A 150 15.64 9.52 -2.03
N GLN A 151 15.82 10.80 -2.35
CA GLN A 151 15.24 11.40 -3.55
C GLN A 151 15.64 10.66 -4.84
N PRO A 152 16.89 10.18 -5.00
CA PRO A 152 17.25 9.39 -6.19
C PRO A 152 16.41 8.13 -6.39
N ALA A 153 15.89 7.51 -5.33
CA ALA A 153 15.08 6.29 -5.42
C ALA A 153 13.66 6.55 -5.94
N VAL A 154 13.15 7.78 -5.83
CA VAL A 154 11.79 8.17 -6.26
C VAL A 154 11.78 9.15 -7.44
N ALA A 155 12.95 9.65 -7.84
CA ALA A 155 13.12 10.43 -9.05
C ALA A 155 12.73 9.60 -10.27
N PHE A 156 12.19 10.25 -11.31
CA PHE A 156 11.92 9.56 -12.56
C PHE A 156 13.15 9.61 -13.48
N PRO A 157 13.51 8.51 -14.15
CA PRO A 157 12.95 7.16 -13.96
C PRO A 157 13.46 6.55 -12.65
N PRO A 158 12.62 5.81 -11.88
CA PRO A 158 13.11 5.13 -10.68
C PRO A 158 14.07 4.03 -11.10
N THR A 159 15.28 4.01 -10.56
CA THR A 159 16.25 2.96 -10.94
C THR A 159 15.83 1.59 -10.40
N TRP A 160 15.23 1.55 -9.22
CA TRP A 160 14.71 0.33 -8.61
C TRP A 160 13.21 0.49 -8.35
N ILE A 161 12.41 -0.43 -8.87
CA ILE A 161 10.98 -0.54 -8.57
C ILE A 161 10.81 -1.68 -7.55
N CYS A 162 10.65 -1.32 -6.27
CA CYS A 162 10.86 -2.23 -5.16
C CYS A 162 9.57 -2.71 -4.50
N GLY A 163 9.49 -4.01 -4.22
CA GLY A 163 8.54 -4.61 -3.27
C GLY A 163 9.27 -5.46 -2.24
N ARG A 164 8.60 -5.79 -1.13
CA ARG A 164 9.18 -6.54 -0.01
C ARG A 164 8.30 -7.72 0.41
N ILE A 165 8.89 -8.87 0.70
CA ILE A 165 8.24 -10.00 1.38
C ILE A 165 8.94 -10.15 2.73
N PRO A 166 8.38 -9.57 3.82
CA PRO A 166 9.07 -9.40 5.09
C PRO A 166 8.95 -10.63 6.01
N TYR A 167 9.04 -11.83 5.44
CA TYR A 167 8.76 -13.07 6.15
C TYR A 167 9.96 -14.02 6.09
N GLU A 168 10.18 -14.72 7.20
CA GLU A 168 11.14 -15.83 7.31
C GLU A 168 10.49 -17.18 7.05
N ASP A 169 9.22 -17.34 7.44
CA ASP A 169 8.48 -18.59 7.30
C ASP A 169 8.27 -18.95 5.82
N PRO A 170 8.81 -20.09 5.35
CA PRO A 170 8.64 -20.54 3.98
C PRO A 170 7.18 -20.66 3.54
N GLU A 171 6.25 -21.05 4.43
CA GLU A 171 4.83 -21.19 4.10
C GLU A 171 4.18 -19.82 3.82
N VAL A 172 4.56 -18.80 4.59
CA VAL A 172 4.08 -17.43 4.40
C VAL A 172 4.62 -16.85 3.10
N VAL A 173 5.91 -17.05 2.84
CA VAL A 173 6.55 -16.68 1.57
C VAL A 173 5.86 -17.37 0.40
N ALA A 174 5.61 -18.68 0.50
CA ALA A 174 4.89 -19.46 -0.50
C ALA A 174 3.54 -18.85 -0.82
N ALA A 175 2.78 -18.50 0.23
CA ALA A 175 1.47 -17.88 0.10
C ALA A 175 1.55 -16.52 -0.60
N ALA A 176 2.57 -15.70 -0.30
CA ALA A 176 2.79 -14.40 -0.95
C ALA A 176 3.05 -14.56 -2.45
N LEU A 177 4.02 -15.40 -2.82
CA LEU A 177 4.42 -15.63 -4.22
C LEU A 177 3.29 -16.29 -5.03
N LYS A 178 2.58 -17.25 -4.41
CA LYS A 178 1.40 -17.89 -5.01
C LYS A 178 0.27 -16.89 -5.23
N SER A 179 0.00 -16.00 -4.27
CA SER A 179 -1.05 -14.99 -4.39
C SER A 179 -0.76 -14.00 -5.54
N ALA A 180 0.50 -13.58 -5.69
CA ALA A 180 0.94 -12.77 -6.83
C ALA A 180 0.68 -13.47 -8.17
N ARG A 181 0.99 -14.77 -8.28
CA ARG A 181 0.73 -15.56 -9.49
C ARG A 181 -0.76 -15.73 -9.78
N ILE A 182 -1.57 -16.12 -8.79
CA ILE A 182 -3.03 -16.28 -8.95
C ILE A 182 -3.63 -14.95 -9.42
N PHE A 183 -3.20 -13.84 -8.81
CA PHE A 183 -3.61 -12.52 -9.27
C PHE A 183 -3.21 -12.29 -10.71
N GLN A 184 -1.93 -12.39 -11.09
CA GLN A 184 -1.51 -12.08 -12.46
C GLN A 184 -2.28 -12.90 -13.52
N GLN A 185 -2.55 -14.16 -13.23
CA GLN A 185 -3.21 -15.12 -14.14
C GLN A 185 -4.73 -14.97 -14.22
N LYS A 186 -5.36 -14.23 -13.31
CA LYS A 186 -6.81 -14.00 -13.35
C LYS A 186 -7.20 -13.38 -14.70
N GLN A 187 -8.34 -13.78 -15.23
CA GLN A 187 -8.95 -13.23 -16.43
C GLN A 187 -10.33 -12.66 -16.10
N GLY A 188 -10.88 -11.88 -17.02
CA GLY A 188 -12.22 -11.32 -16.91
C GLY A 188 -12.23 -9.82 -16.58
N PRO A 189 -13.39 -9.29 -16.20
CA PRO A 189 -13.59 -7.86 -16.02
C PRO A 189 -12.82 -7.32 -14.81
N ARG A 190 -12.36 -6.07 -14.92
CA ARG A 190 -11.73 -5.35 -13.82
C ARG A 190 -12.76 -4.92 -12.79
N SER A 191 -12.39 -5.04 -11.53
CA SER A 191 -13.30 -4.75 -10.42
C SER A 191 -12.60 -4.11 -9.22
N ALA A 192 -13.29 -3.21 -8.54
CA ALA A 192 -12.78 -2.53 -7.36
C ALA A 192 -13.80 -2.48 -6.22
N LEU A 193 -13.34 -2.75 -4.99
CA LEU A 193 -14.05 -2.43 -3.76
C LEU A 193 -13.44 -1.18 -3.14
N LEU A 194 -14.26 -0.15 -2.99
CA LEU A 194 -13.86 1.18 -2.56
C LEU A 194 -14.47 1.46 -1.18
N GLY A 195 -13.71 2.04 -0.26
CA GLY A 195 -14.22 2.37 1.08
C GLY A 195 -13.52 3.57 1.71
N SER A 196 -14.29 4.48 2.30
CA SER A 196 -13.75 5.61 3.04
C SER A 196 -14.45 5.78 4.38
N GLU A 197 -13.72 6.16 5.42
CA GLU A 197 -14.30 6.62 6.68
C GLU A 197 -14.34 8.15 6.75
N ARG A 198 -15.28 8.67 7.56
CA ARG A 198 -15.37 10.11 7.80
C ARG A 198 -14.17 10.55 8.65
N PHE A 199 -13.32 11.41 8.09
CA PHE A 199 -12.28 12.11 8.87
C PHE A 199 -12.61 13.59 9.09
N ALA A 200 -11.74 14.29 9.84
CA ALA A 200 -11.85 15.67 10.31
C ALA A 200 -12.24 16.71 9.23
N VAL A 201 -12.09 16.38 7.95
CA VAL A 201 -12.75 17.06 6.83
C VAL A 201 -13.70 16.07 6.16
N ALA A 202 -14.92 15.94 6.70
CA ALA A 202 -15.86 14.87 6.39
C ALA A 202 -16.28 14.78 4.91
N SER A 203 -16.02 15.83 4.13
CA SER A 203 -16.27 15.90 2.69
C SER A 203 -15.16 15.24 1.87
N ASP A 204 -13.89 15.32 2.29
CA ASP A 204 -12.78 15.14 1.34
C ASP A 204 -12.56 13.68 0.95
N ALA A 205 -12.48 12.76 1.92
CA ALA A 205 -12.22 11.34 1.62
C ALA A 205 -13.38 10.66 0.86
N ALA A 206 -14.62 10.96 1.23
CA ALA A 206 -15.80 10.43 0.54
C ALA A 206 -15.93 11.02 -0.87
N LEU A 207 -15.66 12.32 -1.06
CA LEU A 207 -15.63 12.94 -2.39
C LEU A 207 -14.49 12.39 -3.26
N VAL A 208 -13.31 12.15 -2.69
CA VAL A 208 -12.20 11.47 -3.37
C VAL A 208 -12.66 10.10 -3.83
N MET A 209 -13.24 9.30 -2.93
CA MET A 209 -13.63 7.94 -3.25
C MET A 209 -14.79 7.86 -4.26
N ALA A 210 -15.76 8.77 -4.19
CA ALA A 210 -16.80 8.91 -5.20
C ALA A 210 -16.21 9.35 -6.56
N GLY A 211 -15.21 10.24 -6.56
CA GLY A 211 -14.46 10.62 -7.75
C GLY A 211 -13.72 9.43 -8.37
N VAL A 212 -13.01 8.66 -7.56
CA VAL A 212 -12.34 7.40 -7.98
C VAL A 212 -13.34 6.43 -8.58
N ARG A 213 -14.49 6.22 -7.94
CA ARG A 213 -15.56 5.36 -8.47
C ARG A 213 -15.97 5.80 -9.87
N ASN A 214 -16.29 7.07 -10.04
CA ASN A 214 -16.75 7.60 -11.33
C ASN A 214 -15.66 7.50 -12.41
N ASP A 215 -14.40 7.79 -12.06
CA ASP A 215 -13.27 7.71 -13.00
C ASP A 215 -13.01 6.25 -13.42
N LEU A 216 -13.11 5.29 -12.50
CA LEU A 216 -12.97 3.86 -12.81
C LEU A 216 -14.17 3.32 -13.61
N GLN A 217 -15.39 3.75 -13.30
CA GLN A 217 -16.59 3.41 -14.09
C GLN A 217 -16.49 3.91 -15.53
N ALA A 218 -15.93 5.10 -15.74
CA ALA A 218 -15.67 5.64 -17.08
C ALA A 218 -14.61 4.84 -17.87
N LEU A 219 -13.86 3.97 -17.19
CA LEU A 219 -12.90 3.02 -17.76
C LEU A 219 -13.44 1.58 -17.79
N ASP A 220 -14.75 1.42 -17.68
CA ASP A 220 -15.47 0.13 -17.69
C ASP A 220 -15.05 -0.83 -16.57
N TRP A 221 -14.76 -0.31 -15.37
CA TRP A 221 -14.57 -1.13 -14.17
C TRP A 221 -15.88 -1.36 -13.44
N SER A 222 -16.07 -2.58 -12.94
CA SER A 222 -17.11 -2.88 -11.94
C SER A 222 -16.68 -2.37 -10.57
N THR A 223 -17.23 -1.25 -10.14
CA THR A 223 -16.90 -0.63 -8.84
C THR A 223 -18.01 -0.84 -7.81
N HIS A 224 -17.62 -1.10 -6.56
CA HIS A 224 -18.53 -1.07 -5.41
C HIS A 224 -18.02 -0.11 -4.35
N LEU A 225 -18.73 0.99 -4.10
CA LEU A 225 -18.48 1.90 -2.98
C LEU A 225 -19.22 1.40 -1.73
N PHE A 226 -18.43 0.88 -0.79
CA PHE A 226 -18.93 0.33 0.46
C PHE A 226 -19.72 1.37 1.26
N ASN A 227 -20.85 0.94 1.84
CA ASN A 227 -21.87 1.76 2.53
C ASN A 227 -22.72 2.71 1.67
N GLU A 228 -22.35 3.03 0.42
CA GLU A 228 -23.17 3.87 -0.48
C GLU A 228 -23.90 3.05 -1.55
N ASP A 229 -23.22 2.08 -2.16
CA ASP A 229 -23.75 1.27 -3.29
C ASP A 229 -24.49 0.01 -2.81
N ARG A 230 -24.78 -0.13 -1.51
CA ARG A 230 -25.60 -1.24 -1.00
C ARG A 230 -27.07 -0.99 -1.34
N PRO A 231 -27.83 -2.01 -1.78
CA PRO A 231 -29.29 -1.90 -1.79
C PRO A 231 -29.73 -1.53 -0.38
N ARG A 232 -30.52 -0.44 -0.26
CA ARG A 232 -31.09 0.00 1.04
C ARG A 232 -31.93 -1.08 1.72
N ASP A 233 -32.23 -2.15 0.99
CA ASP A 233 -33.17 -3.21 1.32
C ASP A 233 -32.48 -4.50 1.83
N ARG A 234 -31.14 -4.59 1.83
CA ARG A 234 -30.42 -5.67 2.53
C ARG A 234 -30.16 -5.26 3.98
N GLU A 235 -30.85 -5.91 4.91
CA GLU A 235 -30.70 -5.65 6.35
C GLU A 235 -29.24 -5.82 6.79
N LEU A 236 -28.67 -4.80 7.43
CA LEU A 236 -27.35 -4.82 8.05
C LEU A 236 -27.24 -5.86 9.18
N ASP A 237 -28.38 -6.37 9.66
CA ASP A 237 -28.48 -7.35 10.73
C ASP A 237 -27.90 -8.73 10.35
N GLU A 238 -27.79 -9.05 9.06
CA GLU A 238 -27.11 -10.28 8.59
C GLU A 238 -25.57 -10.19 8.63
N MET A 239 -24.99 -9.01 8.88
CA MET A 239 -23.55 -8.77 8.77
C MET A 239 -22.87 -8.29 10.07
N THR A 240 -23.59 -8.40 11.20
CA THR A 240 -23.06 -8.15 12.53
C THR A 240 -23.19 -9.40 13.38
N VAL A 241 -22.07 -9.92 13.88
CA VAL A 241 -22.05 -11.13 14.73
C VAL A 241 -22.00 -10.72 16.20
N ASN A 242 -22.92 -11.27 17.00
CA ASN A 242 -22.84 -11.16 18.46
C ASN A 242 -21.79 -12.13 18.98
N MET A 243 -20.70 -11.60 19.51
CA MET A 243 -19.58 -12.36 20.02
C MET A 243 -19.63 -12.43 21.55
N THR A 244 -19.28 -13.60 22.08
CA THR A 244 -19.01 -13.79 23.51
C THR A 244 -17.61 -14.38 23.65
N ALA A 245 -16.64 -13.57 24.07
CA ALA A 245 -15.28 -14.01 24.35
C ALA A 245 -15.13 -14.34 25.84
N THR A 246 -14.50 -15.47 26.17
CA THR A 246 -14.23 -15.86 27.56
C THR A 246 -12.74 -16.03 27.76
N THR A 247 -12.13 -15.20 28.60
CA THR A 247 -10.73 -15.36 29.01
C THR A 247 -10.70 -16.10 30.34
N LYS A 248 -9.93 -17.19 30.42
CA LYS A 248 -9.69 -17.94 31.66
C LYS A 248 -8.40 -17.42 32.30
N HIS A 249 -8.45 -17.16 33.60
CA HIS A 249 -7.29 -16.85 34.43
C HIS A 249 -7.27 -17.80 35.63
N ASP A 250 -6.13 -17.90 36.31
CA ASP A 250 -5.92 -18.83 37.43
C ASP A 250 -6.94 -18.68 38.57
N GLN A 251 -7.60 -17.51 38.69
CA GLN A 251 -8.58 -17.20 39.74
C GLN A 251 -10.01 -16.93 39.23
N GLY A 252 -10.31 -17.15 37.94
CA GLY A 252 -11.66 -16.91 37.43
C GLY A 252 -11.80 -16.89 35.91
N LYS A 253 -13.00 -16.49 35.44
CA LYS A 253 -13.30 -16.31 34.01
C LYS A 253 -13.87 -14.93 33.79
N THR A 254 -13.34 -14.20 32.82
CA THR A 254 -13.92 -12.93 32.37
C THR A 254 -14.64 -13.16 31.06
N VAL A 255 -15.92 -12.76 30.99
CA VAL A 255 -16.76 -12.88 29.80
C VAL A 255 -17.03 -11.50 29.21
N TRP A 256 -16.68 -11.31 27.95
CA TRP A 256 -16.90 -10.08 27.20
C TRP A 256 -17.90 -10.33 26.07
N LYS A 257 -18.98 -9.55 26.04
CA LYS A 257 -19.95 -9.56 24.93
C LYS A 257 -19.77 -8.32 24.08
N PHE A 258 -19.68 -8.50 22.77
CA PHE A 258 -19.52 -7.39 21.83
C PHE A 258 -20.15 -7.73 20.48
N LYS A 259 -20.45 -6.70 19.69
CA LYS A 259 -20.90 -6.85 18.31
C LYS A 259 -19.72 -6.67 17.37
N LEU A 260 -19.58 -7.56 16.40
CA LEU A 260 -18.53 -7.51 15.39
C LEU A 260 -19.16 -7.24 14.02
N ASN A 261 -18.86 -6.10 13.43
CA ASN A 261 -19.22 -5.82 12.05
C ASN A 261 -18.12 -6.36 11.13
N TRP A 262 -18.45 -7.38 10.34
CA TRP A 262 -17.53 -7.97 9.35
C TRP A 262 -18.02 -7.75 7.90
N SER A 263 -18.90 -6.77 7.71
CA SER A 263 -19.61 -6.54 6.45
C SER A 263 -18.69 -6.12 5.29
N PHE A 264 -17.59 -5.40 5.57
CA PHE A 264 -16.57 -5.07 4.57
C PHE A 264 -15.81 -6.31 4.09
N ILE A 265 -15.40 -7.16 5.04
CA ILE A 265 -14.69 -8.42 4.78
C ILE A 265 -15.59 -9.39 4.00
N SER A 266 -16.86 -9.50 4.39
CA SER A 266 -17.87 -10.26 3.65
C SER A 266 -18.07 -9.74 2.22
N SER A 267 -18.12 -8.42 2.04
CA SER A 267 -18.20 -7.80 0.71
C SER A 267 -16.99 -8.15 -0.13
N TRP A 268 -15.78 -8.00 0.40
CA TRP A 268 -14.54 -8.37 -0.29
C TRP A 268 -14.55 -9.86 -0.67
N LYS A 269 -14.83 -10.76 0.27
CA LYS A 269 -14.90 -12.19 -0.01
C LYS A 269 -15.87 -12.51 -1.14
N THR A 270 -17.06 -11.92 -1.09
CA THR A 270 -18.14 -12.18 -2.05
C THR A 270 -17.83 -11.63 -3.44
N THR A 271 -17.29 -10.41 -3.54
CA THR A 271 -17.03 -9.77 -4.83
C THR A 271 -15.68 -10.16 -5.43
N SER A 272 -14.70 -10.59 -4.61
CA SER A 272 -13.34 -10.96 -5.03
C SER A 272 -12.73 -9.94 -6.03
N PRO A 273 -12.67 -8.65 -5.66
CA PRO A 273 -12.29 -7.57 -6.55
C PRO A 273 -10.80 -7.66 -6.92
N ASP A 274 -10.38 -6.98 -7.99
CA ASP A 274 -8.96 -6.85 -8.35
C ASP A 274 -8.24 -5.80 -7.49
N LEU A 275 -8.95 -4.73 -7.13
CA LEU A 275 -8.47 -3.67 -6.25
C LEU A 275 -9.36 -3.55 -5.02
N VAL A 276 -8.76 -3.47 -3.83
CA VAL A 276 -9.42 -2.97 -2.63
C VAL A 276 -8.73 -1.67 -2.24
N TYR A 277 -9.47 -0.57 -2.31
CA TYR A 277 -8.93 0.75 -1.99
C TYR A 277 -9.64 1.38 -0.79
N VAL A 278 -8.87 1.68 0.24
CA VAL A 278 -9.36 2.21 1.52
C VAL A 278 -8.68 3.54 1.86
N ILE A 279 -9.48 4.56 2.21
CA ILE A 279 -9.00 5.82 2.81
C ILE A 279 -9.60 5.94 4.21
N SER A 280 -8.78 5.78 5.25
CA SER A 280 -9.23 5.78 6.64
C SER A 280 -8.08 6.00 7.64
N HIS A 281 -8.43 6.15 8.92
CA HIS A 281 -7.46 6.06 10.02
C HIS A 281 -7.01 4.63 10.25
N SER A 282 -5.97 4.47 11.10
CA SER A 282 -5.71 3.16 11.68
C SER A 282 -6.90 2.71 12.53
N SER A 283 -7.18 1.43 12.50
CA SER A 283 -7.89 0.74 13.57
C SER A 283 -6.95 -0.21 14.30
N GLY A 284 -7.24 -0.52 15.56
CA GLY A 284 -6.36 -1.33 16.41
C GLY A 284 -7.11 -2.46 17.10
N PHE A 285 -6.46 -3.61 17.22
CA PHE A 285 -6.94 -4.75 18.00
C PHE A 285 -5.76 -5.43 18.69
N THR A 286 -5.91 -5.77 19.96
CA THR A 286 -4.89 -6.54 20.68
C THR A 286 -5.48 -7.87 21.13
N ASP A 287 -4.81 -8.96 20.78
CA ASP A 287 -5.10 -10.31 21.24
C ASP A 287 -3.83 -10.93 21.82
N ASN A 288 -3.90 -11.48 23.04
CA ASN A 288 -2.77 -12.12 23.71
C ASN A 288 -1.46 -11.31 23.70
N GLY A 289 -1.56 -9.98 23.84
CA GLY A 289 -0.41 -9.06 23.82
C GLY A 289 0.09 -8.67 22.43
N ILE A 290 -0.42 -9.29 21.37
CA ILE A 290 -0.08 -9.01 19.97
C ILE A 290 -1.02 -7.92 19.45
N ARG A 291 -0.47 -6.81 18.95
CA ARG A 291 -1.23 -5.71 18.38
C ARG A 291 -1.33 -5.84 16.86
N TYR A 292 -2.55 -5.89 16.37
CA TYR A 292 -2.91 -5.82 14.96
C TYR A 292 -3.36 -4.41 14.63
N VAL A 293 -2.87 -3.86 13.52
CA VAL A 293 -3.27 -2.55 13.01
C VAL A 293 -3.91 -2.70 11.65
N GLY A 294 -5.06 -2.06 11.42
CA GLY A 294 -5.80 -2.12 10.17
C GLY A 294 -6.14 -0.74 9.65
N ALA A 295 -7.13 -0.68 8.76
CA ALA A 295 -7.57 0.55 8.12
C ALA A 295 -9.08 0.74 8.33
N GLY A 296 -9.42 1.57 9.32
CA GLY A 296 -10.78 1.91 9.68
C GLY A 296 -11.47 0.88 10.57
N ASP A 297 -12.38 1.35 11.41
CA ASP A 297 -13.16 0.53 12.35
C ASP A 297 -14.39 -0.12 11.69
N GLN A 298 -14.84 0.42 10.55
CA GLN A 298 -15.97 -0.08 9.75
C GLN A 298 -15.55 -0.68 8.42
N LEU A 299 -14.28 -0.48 8.03
CA LEU A 299 -13.70 -0.99 6.79
C LEU A 299 -12.84 -2.23 7.09
N PHE A 300 -11.52 -2.10 7.05
CA PHE A 300 -10.59 -3.18 7.34
C PHE A 300 -10.19 -3.19 8.82
N THR A 301 -11.14 -3.58 9.66
CA THR A 301 -10.96 -3.72 11.12
C THR A 301 -10.20 -5.02 11.43
N PRO A 302 -9.05 -4.97 12.14
CA PRO A 302 -8.27 -6.16 12.43
C PRO A 302 -9.01 -7.17 13.28
N ARG A 303 -9.85 -6.71 14.20
CA ARG A 303 -10.68 -7.58 15.03
C ARG A 303 -11.64 -8.39 14.17
N ALA A 304 -12.30 -7.75 13.22
CA ALA A 304 -13.22 -8.44 12.32
C ALA A 304 -12.49 -9.45 11.45
N PHE A 305 -11.32 -9.08 10.94
CA PHE A 305 -10.50 -9.94 10.10
C PHE A 305 -9.93 -11.14 10.83
N PHE A 306 -9.47 -10.94 12.07
CA PHE A 306 -8.97 -12.01 12.93
C PHE A 306 -10.04 -13.07 13.19
N TYR A 307 -11.23 -12.65 13.65
CA TYR A 307 -12.31 -13.59 13.95
C TYR A 307 -12.96 -14.20 12.70
N TRP A 308 -13.00 -13.48 11.57
CA TRP A 308 -13.44 -14.04 10.29
C TRP A 308 -12.61 -15.27 9.90
N ASN A 309 -11.30 -15.21 10.12
CA ASN A 309 -10.36 -16.27 9.77
C ASN A 309 -10.17 -17.33 10.87
N ASN A 310 -10.90 -17.23 11.99
CA ASN A 310 -10.87 -18.20 13.07
C ASN A 310 -11.98 -19.25 12.86
N LYS A 311 -11.58 -20.51 12.61
CA LYS A 311 -12.51 -21.63 12.34
C LYS A 311 -13.44 -21.97 13.51
N GLU A 312 -13.03 -21.68 14.75
CA GLU A 312 -13.88 -21.89 15.93
C GLU A 312 -15.03 -20.88 15.99
N VAL A 313 -14.82 -19.69 15.41
CA VAL A 313 -15.78 -18.59 15.42
C VAL A 313 -16.62 -18.54 14.15
N ASN A 314 -16.02 -18.84 13.00
CA ASN A 314 -16.69 -18.90 11.71
C ASN A 314 -16.55 -20.30 11.06
N PRO A 315 -17.34 -21.28 11.51
CA PRO A 315 -17.26 -22.65 11.01
C PRO A 315 -17.96 -22.86 9.65
N LEU A 316 -18.67 -21.85 9.13
CA LEU A 316 -19.67 -21.99 8.06
C LEU A 316 -19.13 -21.87 6.61
N ASP A 317 -17.83 -21.67 6.40
CA ASP A 317 -17.27 -21.49 5.05
C ASP A 317 -16.11 -22.47 4.81
N GLU A 318 -16.28 -23.42 3.88
CA GLU A 318 -15.16 -24.24 3.37
C GLU A 318 -14.09 -23.37 2.68
N LYS A 319 -14.44 -22.12 2.31
CA LYS A 319 -13.51 -21.10 1.81
C LYS A 319 -13.76 -19.76 2.50
N LEU A 320 -13.05 -19.53 3.60
CA LEU A 320 -13.03 -18.26 4.34
C LEU A 320 -12.35 -17.11 3.57
N SER A 321 -11.73 -17.38 2.43
CA SER A 321 -10.97 -16.41 1.64
C SER A 321 -11.69 -16.04 0.34
N PRO A 322 -11.41 -14.87 -0.25
CA PRO A 322 -11.88 -14.53 -1.59
C PRO A 322 -11.40 -15.55 -2.63
N ALA A 323 -12.11 -15.66 -3.75
CA ALA A 323 -11.77 -16.59 -4.83
C ALA A 323 -10.41 -16.25 -5.49
N THR A 324 -10.09 -14.96 -5.54
CA THR A 324 -8.80 -14.45 -5.99
C THR A 324 -8.30 -13.37 -5.03
N PRO A 325 -7.00 -13.33 -4.73
CA PRO A 325 -6.43 -12.23 -3.96
C PRO A 325 -6.55 -10.90 -4.73
N ALA A 326 -6.53 -9.77 -4.02
CA ALA A 326 -6.60 -8.43 -4.61
C ALA A 326 -5.29 -7.66 -4.42
N ILE A 327 -5.11 -6.55 -5.13
CA ILE A 327 -4.18 -5.50 -4.69
C ILE A 327 -4.90 -4.70 -3.61
N PHE A 328 -4.34 -4.64 -2.40
CA PHE A 328 -4.86 -3.82 -1.32
C PHE A 328 -4.09 -2.51 -1.24
N LEU A 329 -4.77 -1.39 -1.44
CA LEU A 329 -4.21 -0.06 -1.35
C LEU A 329 -4.85 0.67 -0.18
N THR A 330 -4.04 1.26 0.69
CA THR A 330 -4.55 2.10 1.78
C THR A 330 -3.59 3.23 2.14
N THR A 331 -4.15 4.33 2.64
CA THR A 331 -3.40 5.40 3.32
C THR A 331 -3.42 5.25 4.85
N GLY A 332 -3.87 4.11 5.37
CA GLY A 332 -3.95 3.81 6.80
C GLY A 332 -2.62 3.98 7.54
N CYS A 333 -2.64 4.82 8.59
CA CYS A 333 -1.49 5.07 9.44
C CYS A 333 -0.96 3.77 10.07
N THR A 334 0.36 3.55 9.98
CA THR A 334 1.10 2.40 10.56
C THR A 334 0.60 1.01 10.15
N MET A 335 -0.28 0.94 9.14
CA MET A 335 -0.60 -0.21 8.31
C MET A 335 0.58 -1.14 8.06
N GLY A 336 1.58 -0.51 7.43
CA GLY A 336 2.80 -1.13 6.94
C GLY A 336 3.92 -1.14 7.95
N ASP A 337 3.66 -1.18 9.25
CA ASP A 337 4.76 -1.60 10.12
C ASP A 337 5.11 -3.05 9.72
N PRO A 338 6.37 -3.39 9.35
CA PRO A 338 6.71 -4.75 8.96
C PRO A 338 6.43 -5.80 10.06
N GLU A 339 6.33 -5.37 11.32
CA GLU A 339 5.97 -6.23 12.46
C GLU A 339 4.45 -6.36 12.65
N ASN A 340 3.63 -5.67 11.87
CA ASN A 340 2.17 -5.74 11.97
C ASN A 340 1.66 -7.10 11.46
N PRO A 341 1.13 -7.99 12.32
CA PRO A 341 0.78 -9.35 11.93
C PRO A 341 -0.41 -9.42 10.98
N ILE A 342 -1.12 -8.30 10.77
CA ILE A 342 -2.19 -8.26 9.76
C ILE A 342 -1.65 -8.50 8.35
N LEU A 343 -0.42 -8.05 8.06
CA LEU A 343 0.18 -8.19 6.73
C LEU A 343 0.40 -9.65 6.40
N GLU A 344 0.95 -10.40 7.37
CA GLU A 344 1.11 -11.85 7.29
C GLU A 344 -0.25 -12.54 7.17
N LEU A 345 -1.21 -12.20 8.03
CA LEU A 345 -2.53 -12.84 8.03
C LEU A 345 -3.25 -12.65 6.69
N MET A 346 -3.20 -11.45 6.09
CA MET A 346 -3.76 -11.19 4.76
C MET A 346 -3.09 -12.04 3.68
N THR A 347 -1.78 -12.24 3.79
CA THR A 347 -0.97 -13.00 2.84
C THR A 347 -1.27 -14.50 2.94
N VAL A 348 -1.13 -15.09 4.13
CA VAL A 348 -1.36 -16.53 4.38
C VAL A 348 -2.78 -16.94 4.02
N LYS A 349 -3.75 -16.07 4.32
CA LYS A 349 -5.16 -16.33 4.02
C LYS A 349 -5.53 -15.99 2.57
N GLY A 350 -4.58 -15.60 1.71
CA GLY A 350 -4.82 -15.38 0.28
C GLY A 350 -5.77 -14.23 -0.03
N TRP A 351 -5.80 -13.19 0.80
CA TRP A 351 -6.63 -12.01 0.58
C TRP A 351 -5.95 -11.00 -0.33
N ALA A 352 -4.64 -10.84 -0.19
CA ALA A 352 -3.87 -9.85 -0.93
C ALA A 352 -2.74 -10.49 -1.74
N ALA A 353 -2.59 -10.02 -2.97
CA ALA A 353 -1.47 -10.34 -3.85
C ALA A 353 -0.33 -9.33 -3.69
N ALA A 354 -0.69 -8.09 -3.39
CA ALA A 354 0.21 -7.04 -2.91
C ALA A 354 -0.55 -6.10 -1.98
N ILE A 355 0.16 -5.50 -1.03
CA ILE A 355 -0.36 -4.52 -0.07
C ILE A 355 0.49 -3.25 -0.18
N VAL A 356 -0.15 -2.13 -0.53
CA VAL A 356 0.50 -0.81 -0.59
C VAL A 356 -0.04 0.04 0.55
N THR A 357 0.82 0.35 1.52
CA THR A 357 0.41 1.00 2.77
C THR A 357 1.54 1.78 3.42
N GLY A 358 1.21 2.71 4.32
CA GLY A 358 2.17 3.51 5.08
C GLY A 358 2.74 2.76 6.30
N THR A 359 4.05 2.78 6.48
CA THR A 359 4.78 2.27 7.65
C THR A 359 4.65 3.18 8.88
N HIS A 360 4.22 4.44 8.69
CA HIS A 360 4.08 5.46 9.74
C HIS A 360 2.71 6.10 9.69
N ASN A 361 2.47 7.02 10.63
CA ASN A 361 1.34 7.95 10.53
C ASN A 361 1.45 8.75 9.23
N THR A 362 0.48 8.57 8.36
CA THR A 362 0.28 9.39 7.16
C THR A 362 -0.35 10.71 7.57
N ALA A 363 0.06 11.78 6.92
CA ALA A 363 -0.49 13.10 7.13
C ALA A 363 -1.35 13.49 5.92
N PRO A 364 -2.51 14.13 6.09
CA PRO A 364 -3.38 14.51 4.98
C PRO A 364 -2.82 15.72 4.19
N LEU A 365 -1.50 15.96 4.21
CA LEU A 365 -0.88 17.20 3.75
C LEU A 365 0.41 16.97 2.96
N PRO A 366 0.69 17.84 1.96
CA PRO A 366 -0.17 18.88 1.37
C PRO A 366 -1.54 18.40 0.89
N LEU A 367 -2.62 19.09 1.27
CA LEU A 367 -3.99 18.56 1.18
C LEU A 367 -4.38 18.27 -0.26
N PHE A 368 -4.22 19.25 -1.15
CA PHE A 368 -4.56 19.08 -2.56
C PHE A 368 -3.68 18.03 -3.25
N ALA A 369 -2.39 17.98 -2.93
CA ALA A 369 -1.50 16.96 -3.50
C ALA A 369 -1.87 15.57 -3.00
N ALA A 370 -2.23 15.43 -1.72
CA ALA A 370 -2.67 14.17 -1.12
C ALA A 370 -3.98 13.69 -1.75
N ILE A 371 -5.00 14.56 -1.82
CA ILE A 371 -6.29 14.29 -2.48
C ILE A 371 -6.09 13.84 -3.93
N ARG A 372 -5.23 14.52 -4.69
CA ARG A 372 -4.95 14.16 -6.09
C ARG A 372 -4.20 12.85 -6.21
N ALA A 373 -3.22 12.59 -5.34
CA ALA A 373 -2.48 11.34 -5.31
C ALA A 373 -3.40 10.16 -4.98
N GLU A 374 -4.27 10.31 -3.98
CA GLU A 374 -5.29 9.33 -3.59
C GLU A 374 -6.27 9.05 -4.74
N ARG A 375 -6.75 10.09 -5.44
CA ARG A 375 -7.62 9.91 -6.61
C ARG A 375 -6.90 9.26 -7.80
N SER A 376 -5.62 9.56 -8.01
CA SER A 376 -4.85 9.09 -9.17
C SER A 376 -4.34 7.66 -9.02
N ALA A 377 -4.06 7.20 -7.80
CA ALA A 377 -3.42 5.91 -7.57
C ALA A 377 -4.18 4.73 -8.20
N PRO A 378 -5.52 4.60 -8.07
CA PRO A 378 -6.29 3.57 -8.75
C PRO A 378 -6.25 3.66 -10.28
N LEU A 379 -6.15 4.88 -10.83
CA LEU A 379 -6.16 5.13 -12.28
C LEU A 379 -4.88 4.66 -12.95
N TYR A 380 -3.75 4.68 -12.24
CA TYR A 380 -2.50 4.11 -12.73
C TYR A 380 -2.61 2.59 -12.93
N PHE A 381 -3.29 1.87 -12.03
CA PHE A 381 -3.61 0.45 -12.24
C PHE A 381 -4.56 0.25 -13.43
N ALA A 382 -5.55 1.13 -13.60
CA ALA A 382 -6.46 1.09 -14.74
C ALA A 382 -5.76 1.35 -16.08
N ALA A 383 -4.69 2.13 -16.07
CA ALA A 383 -3.79 2.32 -17.21
C ALA A 383 -2.88 1.10 -17.47
N GLY A 384 -2.98 0.02 -16.69
CA GLY A 384 -2.19 -1.20 -16.91
C GLY A 384 -0.78 -1.17 -16.33
N LEU A 385 -0.43 -0.15 -15.53
CA LEU A 385 0.84 -0.13 -14.82
C LEU A 385 0.93 -1.28 -13.80
N THR A 386 2.14 -1.77 -13.55
CA THR A 386 2.37 -2.72 -12.45
C THR A 386 2.16 -2.04 -11.10
N VAL A 387 2.09 -2.82 -10.01
CA VAL A 387 2.01 -2.31 -8.63
C VAL A 387 3.11 -1.31 -8.33
N GLY A 388 4.34 -1.66 -8.66
CA GLY A 388 5.51 -0.82 -8.46
C GLY A 388 5.51 0.44 -9.32
N GLN A 389 5.15 0.34 -10.60
CA GLN A 389 5.03 1.51 -11.46
C GLN A 389 3.92 2.46 -10.98
N SER A 390 2.76 1.94 -10.61
CA SER A 390 1.64 2.72 -10.04
C SER A 390 2.04 3.44 -8.76
N HIS A 391 2.77 2.75 -7.88
CA HIS A 391 3.30 3.33 -6.65
C HIS A 391 4.26 4.49 -6.93
N HIS A 392 5.27 4.30 -7.79
CA HIS A 392 6.21 5.38 -8.13
C HIS A 392 5.55 6.52 -8.90
N ALA A 393 4.61 6.24 -9.80
CA ALA A 393 3.85 7.27 -10.52
C ALA A 393 3.08 8.15 -9.54
N THR A 394 2.44 7.54 -8.53
CA THR A 394 1.73 8.24 -7.44
C THR A 394 2.67 9.08 -6.61
N LEU A 395 3.80 8.52 -6.13
CA LEU A 395 4.79 9.28 -5.35
C LEU A 395 5.38 10.44 -6.14
N ASN A 396 5.69 10.25 -7.41
CA ASN A 396 6.25 11.28 -8.27
C ASN A 396 5.24 12.41 -8.56
N ALA A 397 3.98 12.06 -8.83
CA ALA A 397 2.91 13.04 -8.97
C ALA A 397 2.70 13.83 -7.67
N TYR A 398 2.63 13.14 -6.51
CA TYR A 398 2.53 13.77 -5.20
C TYR A 398 3.70 14.73 -4.91
N LEU A 399 4.94 14.31 -5.20
CA LEU A 399 6.13 15.14 -5.02
C LEU A 399 6.13 16.39 -5.90
N LYS A 400 5.67 16.27 -7.15
CA LYS A 400 5.53 17.41 -8.07
C LYS A 400 4.43 18.35 -7.57
N ASP A 401 3.21 17.87 -7.37
CA ASP A 401 2.07 18.69 -6.94
C ASP A 401 2.35 19.38 -5.60
N SER A 402 2.99 18.70 -4.65
CA SER A 402 3.36 19.28 -3.36
C SER A 402 4.39 20.42 -3.45
N ASN A 403 5.18 20.51 -4.53
CA ASN A 403 6.10 21.63 -4.75
C ASN A 403 5.39 22.89 -5.30
N TRP A 404 4.21 22.74 -5.89
CA TRP A 404 3.51 23.82 -6.58
C TRP A 404 2.52 24.62 -5.72
N ASP A 405 2.24 24.18 -4.48
CA ASP A 405 1.36 24.90 -3.56
C ASP A 405 2.17 25.80 -2.61
N PRO A 406 2.36 27.10 -2.93
CA PRO A 406 3.13 28.02 -2.11
C PRO A 406 2.52 28.24 -0.72
N GLY A 407 1.22 27.97 -0.53
CA GLY A 407 0.58 28.01 0.77
C GLY A 407 1.17 27.00 1.75
N ASN A 408 1.57 25.82 1.27
CA ASN A 408 2.19 24.80 2.12
C ASN A 408 3.62 25.16 2.53
N TRP A 409 4.39 25.82 1.66
CA TRP A 409 5.78 26.21 1.95
C TRP A 409 5.88 27.48 2.79
N LEU A 410 4.98 28.44 2.58
CA LEU A 410 5.02 29.74 3.23
C LEU A 410 4.30 29.79 4.58
N LEU A 411 3.24 29.00 4.78
CA LEU A 411 2.38 29.11 5.97
C LEU A 411 2.59 27.98 7.00
N TYR A 412 3.14 26.83 6.58
CA TYR A 412 3.14 25.63 7.41
C TYR A 412 4.46 24.84 7.31
N PRO A 413 5.48 25.19 8.12
CA PRO A 413 6.76 24.45 8.15
C PRO A 413 6.62 22.93 8.37
N TRP A 414 5.54 22.52 9.06
CA TRP A 414 5.20 21.12 9.30
C TRP A 414 4.64 20.39 8.06
N ALA A 415 4.19 21.09 7.02
CA ALA A 415 3.79 20.48 5.75
C ALA A 415 4.98 19.81 5.04
N LYS A 416 6.20 20.36 5.21
CA LYS A 416 7.43 19.70 4.74
C LYS A 416 7.67 18.37 5.45
N LYS A 417 7.42 18.31 6.75
CA LYS A 417 7.51 17.10 7.58
C LYS A 417 6.46 16.06 7.15
N ALA A 418 5.20 16.48 6.97
CA ALA A 418 4.09 15.66 6.48
C ALA A 418 4.37 15.06 5.09
N LYS A 419 4.88 15.88 4.16
CA LYS A 419 5.29 15.44 2.83
C LYS A 419 6.33 14.32 2.90
N LEU A 420 7.38 14.49 3.72
CA LEU A 420 8.43 13.49 3.89
C LEU A 420 7.88 12.19 4.50
N GLN A 421 6.97 12.28 5.48
CA GLN A 421 6.31 11.10 6.06
C GLN A 421 5.59 10.27 5.00
N ASN A 422 4.78 10.92 4.18
CA ASN A 422 3.98 10.23 3.16
C ASN A 422 4.85 9.57 2.08
N VAL A 423 5.91 10.26 1.64
CA VAL A 423 6.79 9.75 0.59
C VAL A 423 7.66 8.60 1.09
N LEU A 424 8.23 8.75 2.29
CA LEU A 424 9.19 7.79 2.81
C LEU A 424 8.52 6.57 3.45
N GLY A 425 7.29 6.72 3.95
CA GLY A 425 6.59 5.65 4.65
C GLY A 425 5.79 4.71 3.75
N LEU A 426 5.46 5.09 2.52
CA LEU A 426 4.65 4.24 1.65
C LEU A 426 5.50 3.06 1.13
N THR A 427 5.06 1.83 1.41
CA THR A 427 5.78 0.59 1.08
C THR A 427 4.88 -0.37 0.32
N ILE A 428 5.49 -1.19 -0.56
CA ILE A 428 4.83 -2.28 -1.27
C ILE A 428 5.25 -3.60 -0.60
N TYR A 429 4.28 -4.31 -0.03
CA TYR A 429 4.45 -5.69 0.42
C TYR A 429 3.94 -6.64 -0.68
N GLY A 430 4.81 -7.50 -1.18
CA GLY A 430 4.54 -8.40 -2.32
C GLY A 430 5.35 -8.06 -3.57
N ASP A 431 4.99 -8.69 -4.68
CA ASP A 431 5.67 -8.58 -5.97
C ASP A 431 5.34 -7.23 -6.66
N PRO A 432 6.33 -6.35 -6.93
CA PRO A 432 6.08 -5.05 -7.53
C PRO A 432 5.79 -5.10 -9.04
N SER A 433 6.01 -6.24 -9.71
CA SER A 433 5.82 -6.39 -11.16
C SER A 433 4.44 -6.89 -11.56
N ILE A 434 3.58 -7.31 -10.63
CA ILE A 434 2.23 -7.75 -10.99
C ILE A 434 1.38 -6.58 -11.47
N SER A 435 0.49 -6.86 -12.42
CA SER A 435 -0.39 -5.91 -13.11
C SER A 435 -1.76 -6.53 -13.38
N MET A 436 -2.68 -5.71 -13.89
CA MET A 436 -4.00 -6.14 -14.35
C MET A 436 -4.07 -6.29 -15.87
N GLU A 437 -2.94 -6.51 -16.54
CA GLU A 437 -2.85 -6.58 -18.01
C GLU A 437 -3.77 -7.65 -18.62
N ASN A 438 -3.95 -8.78 -17.92
CA ASN A 438 -4.76 -9.91 -18.39
C ASN A 438 -6.27 -9.73 -18.13
N ARG A 439 -6.70 -8.53 -17.71
CA ARG A 439 -8.12 -8.22 -17.47
C ARG A 439 -8.71 -7.44 -18.62
N SER A 440 -9.91 -7.81 -19.04
CA SER A 440 -10.68 -7.10 -20.06
C SER A 440 -11.47 -5.95 -19.46
N SER A 441 -11.85 -4.97 -20.27
CA SER A 441 -12.95 -4.05 -19.93
C SER A 441 -14.26 -4.85 -19.76
N VAL A 442 -15.19 -4.35 -18.95
CA VAL A 442 -16.56 -4.88 -18.91
C VAL A 442 -17.20 -4.59 -20.27
N GLN A 443 -17.66 -5.62 -20.98
CA GLN A 443 -18.41 -5.47 -22.24
C GLN A 443 -19.85 -5.03 -21.99
#